data_AF-A0A0L7M3D0-F1
#
_entry.id   AF-A0A0L7M3D0-F1
#
_cell.length_a   1.000
_cell.length_b   1.000
_cell.length_c   1.000
_cell.angle_alpha   90.00
_cell.angle_beta   90.00
_cell.angle_gamma   90.00
#
_symmetry.space_group_name_H-M   'P 1'
#
loop_
_entity.id
_entity.type
_entity.pdbx_description
1 polymer ?
#
loop_
_entity_poly.entity_id
_entity_poly.type
_entity_poly.pdbx_seq_one_letter_code
_entity_poly.pdbx_strand_id
1 'polypeptide(L)'
;MVCSGIQYKFNNTNLFKQNETTFLNEDLPKWSGYFEKLLKKNHTNNNNDKYYFVGNNLTYADLAVFNLYDDIETKYPSSLKNFPLLKAHNEFISNLPNIKNYITNRKESVY
;
A
#
# COMPACT_ATOMS: atom_id res chain seq x y z
N MET A 1 -32.59 21.36 -11.97
CA MET A 1 -32.09 21.88 -10.68
C MET A 1 -31.19 20.79 -10.09
N VAL A 2 -29.90 20.81 -10.41
CA VAL A 2 -28.94 19.83 -9.86
C VAL A 2 -28.62 20.28 -8.43
N CYS A 3 -28.79 19.37 -7.47
CA CYS A 3 -28.62 19.65 -6.04
C CYS A 3 -27.29 20.35 -5.75
N SER A 4 -27.38 21.60 -5.28
CA SER A 4 -26.26 22.47 -4.87
C SER A 4 -25.35 21.87 -3.79
N GLY A 5 -25.78 20.81 -3.10
CA GLY A 5 -24.97 20.07 -2.13
C GLY A 5 -23.85 19.21 -2.74
N ILE A 6 -23.96 18.81 -4.01
CA ILE A 6 -22.91 17.99 -4.66
C ILE A 6 -21.75 18.88 -5.10
N GLN A 7 -22.03 20.08 -5.59
CA GLN A 7 -21.01 21.02 -6.08
C GLN A 7 -20.11 21.58 -4.95
N TYR A 8 -20.61 21.60 -3.71
CA TYR A 8 -19.85 22.06 -2.54
C TYR A 8 -18.72 21.09 -2.14
N LYS A 9 -18.89 19.78 -2.38
CA LYS A 9 -17.87 18.77 -2.01
C LYS A 9 -16.69 18.73 -2.99
N PHE A 10 -16.89 19.09 -4.26
CA PHE A 10 -15.84 19.03 -5.29
C PHE A 10 -14.99 20.31 -5.40
N ASN A 11 -15.45 21.46 -4.89
CA ASN A 11 -14.78 22.75 -5.10
C ASN A 11 -13.78 23.16 -4.00
N ASN A 12 -13.62 22.39 -2.92
CA ASN A 12 -12.77 22.81 -1.81
C ASN A 12 -11.37 22.20 -1.90
N THR A 13 -10.59 22.65 -2.88
CA THR A 13 -9.21 22.20 -3.17
C THR A 13 -8.29 22.25 -1.95
N ASN A 14 -8.55 23.17 -1.00
CA ASN A 14 -7.81 23.28 0.25
C ASN A 14 -8.08 22.10 1.21
N LEU A 15 -9.31 21.58 1.26
CA LEU A 15 -9.63 20.39 2.07
C LEU A 15 -8.98 19.14 1.48
N PHE A 16 -9.01 18.98 0.15
CA PHE A 16 -8.33 17.86 -0.50
C PHE A 16 -6.82 17.88 -0.25
N LYS A 17 -6.17 19.05 -0.39
CA LYS A 17 -4.75 19.24 -0.09
C LYS A 17 -4.42 19.01 1.39
N GLN A 18 -5.27 19.49 2.30
CA GLN A 18 -5.08 19.29 3.74
C GLN A 18 -5.19 17.81 4.10
N ASN A 19 -6.23 17.12 3.60
CA ASN A 19 -6.43 15.69 3.83
C ASN A 19 -5.28 14.85 3.25
N GLU A 20 -4.78 15.22 2.07
CA GLU A 20 -3.61 14.58 1.44
C GLU A 20 -2.35 14.77 2.28
N THR A 21 -2.13 15.98 2.80
CA THR A 21 -0.98 16.29 3.68
C THR A 21 -1.05 15.51 4.99
N THR A 22 -2.21 15.47 5.64
CA THR A 22 -2.44 14.67 6.86
C THR A 22 -2.25 13.19 6.58
N PHE A 23 -2.79 12.68 5.46
CA PHE A 23 -2.61 11.29 5.07
C PHE A 23 -1.14 10.92 4.91
N LEU A 24 -0.36 11.72 4.18
CA LEU A 24 1.04 11.42 3.90
C LEU A 24 1.95 11.56 5.13
N ASN A 25 1.68 12.52 6.00
CA ASN A 25 2.55 12.84 7.14
C ASN A 25 2.18 12.10 8.42
N GLU A 26 0.92 11.72 8.60
CA GLU A 26 0.42 11.13 9.84
C GLU A 26 -0.11 9.71 9.62
N ASP A 27 -1.13 9.55 8.78
CA ASP A 27 -1.85 8.28 8.66
C ASP A 27 -1.00 7.19 8.00
N LEU A 28 -0.42 7.49 6.83
CA LEU A 28 0.35 6.54 6.05
C LEU A 28 1.56 6.01 6.84
N PRO A 29 2.42 6.85 7.47
CA PRO A 29 3.52 6.37 8.29
C PRO A 29 3.05 5.54 9.49
N LYS A 30 1.92 5.92 10.12
CA LYS A 30 1.34 5.18 11.24
C LYS A 30 0.91 3.77 10.82
N TRP A 31 0.16 3.65 9.72
CA TRP A 31 -0.28 2.36 9.19
C TRP A 31 0.88 1.51 8.67
N SER A 32 1.81 2.10 7.92
CA SER A 32 3.05 1.43 7.49
C SER A 32 3.82 0.88 8.70
N GLY A 33 3.89 1.63 9.80
CA GLY A 33 4.49 1.18 11.04
C GLY A 33 3.76 0.01 11.70
N TYR A 34 2.44 -0.10 11.56
CA TYR A 34 1.70 -1.29 12.02
C TYR A 34 1.99 -2.51 11.16
N PHE A 35 1.99 -2.37 9.83
CA PHE A 35 2.31 -3.47 8.92
C PHE A 35 3.76 -3.96 9.10
N GLU A 36 4.72 -3.06 9.23
CA GLU A 36 6.13 -3.38 9.52
C GLU A 36 6.25 -4.21 10.81
N LYS A 37 5.52 -3.83 11.87
CA LYS A 37 5.51 -4.58 13.14
C LYS A 37 4.89 -5.96 12.99
N LEU A 38 3.82 -6.10 12.20
CA LEU A 38 3.18 -7.39 11.94
C LEU A 38 4.10 -8.33 11.16
N LEU A 39 4.75 -7.83 10.10
CA LEU A 39 5.74 -8.59 9.35
C LEU A 39 6.90 -9.01 10.23
N LYS A 40 7.43 -8.09 11.06
CA LYS A 40 8.52 -8.41 11.99
C LYS A 40 8.15 -9.55 12.92
N LYS A 41 6.94 -9.52 13.51
CA LYS A 41 6.46 -10.60 14.40
C LYS A 41 6.46 -11.96 13.69
N ASN A 42 5.95 -12.02 12.47
CA ASN A 42 5.90 -13.29 11.74
C ASN A 42 7.29 -13.74 11.25
N HIS A 43 8.13 -12.81 10.80
CA HIS A 43 9.48 -13.10 10.30
C HIS A 43 10.42 -13.62 11.40
N THR A 44 10.41 -12.98 12.58
CA THR A 44 11.19 -13.43 13.74
C THR A 44 10.81 -14.84 14.21
N ASN A 45 9.53 -15.22 14.10
CA ASN A 45 9.07 -16.54 14.54
C ASN A 45 9.45 -17.67 13.58
N ASN A 46 9.62 -17.36 12.29
CA ASN A 46 9.73 -18.38 11.25
C ASN A 46 11.13 -18.51 10.62
N ASN A 47 12.05 -17.56 10.85
CA ASN A 47 13.44 -17.55 10.35
C ASN A 47 13.58 -17.98 8.87
N ASN A 48 12.74 -17.40 8.00
CA ASN A 48 12.67 -17.74 6.58
C ASN A 48 12.85 -16.49 5.72
N ASP A 49 13.45 -16.64 4.54
CA ASP A 49 13.60 -15.60 3.50
C ASP A 49 12.27 -15.19 2.83
N LYS A 50 11.13 -15.53 3.45
CA LYS A 50 9.79 -15.25 2.93
C LYS A 50 9.11 -14.19 3.79
N TYR A 51 8.43 -13.28 3.12
CA TYR A 51 7.73 -12.15 3.73
C TYR A 51 6.23 -12.37 3.61
N TYR A 52 5.64 -13.08 4.56
CA TYR A 52 4.19 -13.23 4.67
C TYR A 52 3.69 -12.60 5.96
N PHE A 53 2.48 -12.04 5.93
CA PHE A 53 1.84 -11.49 7.14
C PHE A 53 1.39 -12.57 8.12
N VAL A 54 0.94 -13.73 7.62
CA VAL A 54 0.37 -14.80 8.44
C VAL A 54 0.91 -16.16 8.02
N GLY A 55 1.49 -16.90 8.96
CA GLY A 55 1.99 -18.26 8.71
C GLY A 55 3.15 -18.29 7.73
N ASN A 56 3.21 -19.33 6.90
CA ASN A 56 4.36 -19.64 6.05
C ASN A 56 4.00 -19.69 4.55
N ASN A 57 2.78 -19.28 4.20
CA ASN A 57 2.22 -19.36 2.86
C ASN A 57 1.56 -18.03 2.49
N LEU A 58 1.44 -17.78 1.18
CA LEU A 58 0.76 -16.61 0.65
C LEU A 58 -0.72 -16.63 1.06
N THR A 59 -1.17 -15.50 1.60
CA THR A 59 -2.56 -15.27 1.95
C THR A 59 -3.11 -14.07 1.20
N TYR A 60 -4.44 -13.90 1.23
CA TYR A 60 -5.06 -12.72 0.66
C TYR A 60 -4.60 -11.41 1.34
N ALA A 61 -4.21 -11.46 2.62
CA ALA A 61 -3.68 -10.30 3.32
C ALA A 61 -2.40 -9.75 2.65
N ASP A 62 -1.54 -10.64 2.16
CA ASP A 62 -0.32 -10.27 1.44
C ASP A 62 -0.64 -9.53 0.14
N LEU A 63 -1.62 -10.04 -0.61
CA LEU A 63 -2.06 -9.42 -1.87
C LEU A 63 -2.76 -8.07 -1.63
N ALA A 64 -3.57 -7.96 -0.56
CA ALA A 64 -4.28 -6.73 -0.24
C ALA A 64 -3.32 -5.60 0.16
N VAL A 65 -2.31 -5.90 0.99
CA VAL A 65 -1.28 -4.93 1.36
C VAL A 65 -0.41 -4.58 0.15
N PHE A 66 -0.03 -5.58 -0.66
CA PHE A 66 0.71 -5.33 -1.90
C PHE A 66 -0.04 -4.36 -2.83
N ASN A 67 -1.32 -4.62 -3.11
CA ASN A 67 -2.12 -3.75 -3.97
C ASN A 67 -2.29 -2.34 -3.41
N LEU A 68 -2.43 -2.20 -2.07
CA LEU A 68 -2.51 -0.90 -1.42
C LEU A 68 -1.25 -0.06 -1.68
N TYR A 69 -0.07 -0.64 -1.51
CA TYR A 69 1.17 0.11 -1.69
C TYR A 69 1.60 0.25 -3.15
N ASP A 70 1.25 -0.69 -4.02
CA ASP A 70 1.40 -0.54 -5.48
C ASP A 70 0.67 0.73 -5.97
N ASP A 71 -0.57 0.95 -5.53
CA ASP A 71 -1.35 2.15 -5.85
C ASP A 71 -0.73 3.42 -5.23
N ILE A 72 -0.40 3.39 -3.93
CA ILE A 72 0.21 4.54 -3.24
C ILE A 72 1.54 4.95 -3.88
N GLU A 73 2.39 4.00 -4.26
CA GLU A 73 3.71 4.30 -4.85
C GLU A 73 3.60 4.86 -6.27
N THR A 74 2.51 4.59 -7.01
CA THR A 74 2.27 5.26 -8.30
C THR A 74 2.13 6.77 -8.15
N LYS A 75 1.51 7.23 -7.05
CA LYS A 75 1.24 8.65 -6.79
C LYS A 75 2.30 9.30 -5.89
N TYR A 76 2.84 8.57 -4.92
CA TYR A 76 3.81 9.05 -3.94
C TYR A 76 5.00 8.09 -3.85
N PRO A 77 6.02 8.30 -4.70
CA PRO A 77 7.20 7.47 -4.72
C PRO A 77 7.92 7.43 -3.37
N SER A 78 8.55 6.31 -3.04
CA SER A 78 9.38 6.12 -1.83
C SER A 78 8.62 6.14 -0.49
N SER A 79 7.29 5.94 -0.50
CA SER A 79 6.49 5.85 0.74
C SER A 79 6.93 4.71 1.67
N LEU A 80 7.55 3.65 1.11
CA LEU A 80 8.07 2.50 1.85
C LEU A 80 9.53 2.64 2.32
N LYS A 81 10.24 3.74 2.02
CA LYS A 81 11.69 3.89 2.28
C LYS A 81 12.08 3.64 3.75
N ASN A 82 11.21 4.02 4.70
CA ASN A 82 11.47 3.92 6.12
C ASN A 82 11.01 2.58 6.74
N PHE A 83 10.46 1.67 5.93
CA PHE A 83 9.82 0.41 6.36
C PHE A 83 10.44 -0.77 5.60
N PRO A 84 11.64 -1.24 5.99
CA PRO A 84 12.42 -2.18 5.19
C PRO A 84 11.75 -3.55 5.01
N LEU A 85 11.07 -4.09 6.03
CA LEU A 85 10.37 -5.37 5.89
C LEU A 85 9.15 -5.24 4.98
N LEU A 86 8.41 -4.14 5.10
CA LEU A 86 7.27 -3.86 4.24
C LEU A 86 7.69 -3.62 2.79
N LYS A 87 8.82 -2.95 2.57
CA LYS A 87 9.42 -2.81 1.24
C LYS A 87 9.80 -4.19 0.67
N ALA A 88 10.54 -4.99 1.43
CA ALA A 88 10.92 -6.34 1.03
C ALA A 88 9.70 -7.25 0.76
N HIS A 89 8.62 -7.10 1.53
CA HIS A 89 7.34 -7.76 1.28
C HIS A 89 6.75 -7.39 -0.09
N ASN A 90 6.64 -6.11 -0.40
CA ASN A 90 6.10 -5.64 -1.68
C ASN A 90 6.96 -6.10 -2.87
N GLU A 91 8.29 -6.05 -2.74
CA GLU A 91 9.22 -6.58 -3.74
C GLU A 91 9.10 -8.10 -3.89
N PHE A 92 8.91 -8.83 -2.79
CA PHE A 92 8.72 -10.28 -2.82
C PHE A 92 7.41 -10.67 -3.52
N ILE A 93 6.29 -10.01 -3.20
CA ILE A 93 4.99 -10.31 -3.79
C ILE A 93 4.93 -9.93 -5.27
N SER A 94 5.47 -8.76 -5.65
CA SER A 94 5.49 -8.32 -7.06
C SER A 94 6.34 -9.23 -7.96
N ASN A 95 7.32 -9.94 -7.40
CA ASN A 95 8.17 -10.87 -8.13
C ASN A 95 7.60 -12.29 -8.25
N LEU A 96 6.47 -12.60 -7.62
CA LEU A 96 5.82 -13.90 -7.80
C LEU A 96 5.42 -14.08 -9.27
N PRO A 97 5.70 -15.23 -9.92
CA PRO A 97 5.57 -15.37 -11.38
C PRO A 97 4.21 -14.94 -11.94
N ASN A 98 3.11 -15.35 -11.29
CA ASN A 98 1.77 -15.03 -11.72
C ASN A 98 1.43 -13.54 -11.52
N ILE A 99 1.89 -12.94 -10.41
CA ILE A 99 1.65 -11.52 -10.08
C ILE A 99 2.46 -10.64 -11.02
N LYS A 100 3.74 -10.95 -11.20
CA LYS A 100 4.63 -10.26 -12.15
C LYS A 100 4.05 -10.27 -13.56
N ASN A 101 3.64 -11.45 -14.04
CA ASN A 101 3.00 -11.57 -15.35
C ASN A 101 1.70 -10.74 -15.43
N TYR A 102 0.89 -10.71 -14.38
CA TYR A 102 -0.31 -9.88 -14.35
C TYR A 102 0.02 -8.38 -14.44
N ILE A 103 0.97 -7.89 -13.63
CA ILE A 103 1.36 -6.47 -13.61
C ILE A 103 1.95 -6.04 -14.95
N THR A 104 2.76 -6.87 -15.61
CA THR A 104 3.33 -6.55 -16.93
C THR A 104 2.27 -6.47 -18.03
N ASN A 105 1.19 -7.25 -17.94
CA ASN A 105 0.16 -7.31 -18.98
C ASN A 105 -1.08 -6.45 -18.68
N ARG A 106 -1.28 -5.99 -17.45
CA ARG A 106 -2.41 -5.11 -17.12
C ARG A 106 -2.22 -3.75 -17.78
N LYS A 107 -3.31 -3.18 -18.29
CA LYS A 107 -3.29 -1.80 -18.81
C LYS A 107 -3.10 -0.82 -17.64
N GLU A 108 -2.24 0.17 -17.82
CA GLU A 108 -2.13 1.29 -16.88
C GLU A 108 -3.48 2.02 -16.78
N SER A 109 -3.96 2.20 -15.55
CA SER A 109 -5.16 2.96 -15.25
C SER A 109 -4.83 4.09 -14.30
N VAL A 110 -5.54 5.20 -14.44
CA VAL A 110 -5.44 6.33 -13.50
C VAL A 110 -6.19 6.03 -12.20
N TYR A 111 -7.25 5.21 -12.28
CA TYR A 111 -8.09 4.74 -11.17
C TYR A 111 -8.67 3.35 -11.45
#